data_AF-A0A2E8B2T3-F1
#
_entry.id   AF-A0A2E8B2T3-F1
#
_cell.length_a   1.000
_cell.length_b   1.000
_cell.length_c   1.000
_cell.angle_alpha   90.00
_cell.angle_beta   90.00
_cell.angle_gamma   90.00
#
_symmetry.space_group_name_H-M   'P 1'
#
loop_
_entity.id
_entity.type
_entity.pdbx_description
1 polymer ?
#
loop_
_entity_poly.entity_id
_entity_poly.type
_entity_poly.pdbx_seq_one_letter_code
_entity_poly.pdbx_strand_id
1 'polypeptide(L)'
;MLKGHANKFSVSPPTATRAGLMWVTWFVCVLLLPGAIFAGDSSQRPRQRLDKMSSVEKEQLRAKRARFKALPADEQQRIRQLHQQISSEPQLEQITHAYFSWLKTLPAIQVAELKSLSTPQRIVRIKEIRGEQQQQLIQRLASKPLSKKDGQAVLKWATQFVERHQDEILTKFSTDLERRYHQIRNSGQRKRWLLHAAWQRHAAPMPSGHEIQQLFDQLSPAAQQELQALQEPGEKKQVIRRWVQTSFVERFGTDQLLPIANEKQLDGFYRESLTRDQKEHLDRLPGAEFQRELQQLFYNRPHMPQPAGPRRHFRRKGPRHHPPRRDRPPN
;
A
#
# COMPACT_ATOMS: atom_id res chain seq x y z
N MET A 1 40.56 -7.52 -62.96
CA MET A 1 41.95 -7.35 -62.51
C MET A 1 42.09 -5.98 -61.86
N LEU A 2 42.50 -5.91 -60.59
CA LEU A 2 43.07 -4.78 -59.81
C LEU A 2 42.99 -5.20 -58.33
N LYS A 3 43.98 -5.95 -57.84
CA LYS A 3 45.13 -5.52 -57.01
C LYS A 3 44.72 -4.82 -55.70
N GLY A 4 44.89 -5.56 -54.60
CA GLY A 4 44.79 -5.06 -53.24
C GLY A 4 46.00 -4.25 -52.79
N HIS A 5 45.83 -3.57 -51.65
CA HIS A 5 46.90 -3.03 -50.83
C HIS A 5 46.57 -3.35 -49.37
N ALA A 6 47.43 -4.16 -48.75
CA ALA A 6 47.49 -4.35 -47.31
C ALA A 6 48.28 -3.19 -46.70
N ASN A 7 47.81 -2.66 -45.57
CA ASN A 7 48.59 -1.74 -44.75
C ASN A 7 48.84 -2.39 -43.39
N LYS A 8 50.13 -2.59 -43.07
CA LYS A 8 50.64 -3.07 -41.79
C LYS A 8 51.04 -1.85 -40.96
N PHE A 9 50.63 -1.78 -39.69
CA PHE A 9 51.44 -1.15 -38.66
C PHE A 9 51.40 -1.96 -37.36
N SER A 10 52.60 -2.19 -36.85
CA SER A 10 52.99 -2.96 -35.68
C SER A 10 53.08 -2.04 -34.47
N VAL A 11 52.65 -2.49 -33.29
CA VAL A 11 53.16 -2.00 -31.99
C VAL A 11 53.27 -3.18 -31.01
N SER A 12 54.43 -3.25 -30.35
CA SER A 12 54.98 -4.28 -29.45
C SER A 12 54.24 -4.48 -28.10
N PRO A 13 54.50 -5.60 -27.37
CA PRO A 13 54.10 -5.82 -25.96
C PRO A 13 55.25 -5.37 -25.01
N PRO A 14 55.32 -5.69 -23.69
CA PRO A 14 54.35 -6.18 -22.69
C PRO A 14 54.31 -5.29 -21.42
N THR A 15 53.45 -5.58 -20.43
CA THR A 15 53.82 -5.57 -18.99
C THR A 15 52.69 -6.11 -18.12
N ALA A 16 53.08 -6.97 -17.19
CA ALA A 16 52.22 -7.65 -16.24
C ALA A 16 52.00 -6.80 -14.96
N THR A 17 51.06 -7.30 -14.14
CA THR A 17 50.89 -7.06 -12.70
C THR A 17 50.35 -5.70 -12.22
N ARG A 18 49.05 -5.68 -11.85
CA ARG A 18 48.57 -5.41 -10.48
C ARG A 18 47.04 -5.40 -10.40
N ALA A 19 46.54 -5.72 -9.21
CA ALA A 19 45.15 -5.71 -8.71
C ALA A 19 44.26 -6.88 -9.22
N GLY A 20 43.87 -7.89 -8.42
CA GLY A 20 43.69 -7.91 -6.97
C GLY A 20 42.30 -7.38 -6.59
N LEU A 21 41.38 -8.31 -6.33
CA LEU A 21 40.08 -8.11 -5.67
C LEU A 21 39.04 -7.22 -6.41
N MET A 22 38.35 -7.80 -7.39
CA MET A 22 36.97 -7.41 -7.72
C MET A 22 36.03 -8.05 -6.70
N TRP A 23 35.76 -7.37 -5.59
CA TRP A 23 34.54 -7.63 -4.81
C TRP A 23 33.42 -6.74 -5.37
N VAL A 24 32.49 -7.46 -6.00
CA VAL A 24 31.17 -7.08 -6.51
C VAL A 24 30.50 -5.97 -5.68
N THR A 25 30.57 -4.74 -6.17
CA THR A 25 29.69 -3.63 -5.76
C THR A 25 28.39 -3.74 -6.55
N TRP A 26 27.38 -4.43 -5.99
CA TRP A 26 26.01 -4.33 -6.49
C TRP A 26 25.34 -3.08 -5.90
N PHE A 27 25.52 -1.97 -6.60
CA PHE A 27 24.65 -0.80 -6.49
C PHE A 27 23.50 -0.98 -7.47
N VAL A 28 22.34 -1.46 -7.01
CA VAL A 28 21.08 -1.30 -7.74
C VAL A 28 20.31 -0.17 -7.09
N CYS A 29 20.55 1.03 -7.60
CA CYS A 29 19.64 2.16 -7.45
C CYS A 29 18.31 1.83 -8.14
N VAL A 30 17.31 1.44 -7.36
CA VAL A 30 15.90 1.66 -7.74
C VAL A 30 15.29 2.58 -6.70
N LEU A 31 15.30 3.86 -7.05
CA LEU A 31 14.37 4.85 -6.50
C LEU A 31 12.94 4.43 -6.89
N LEU A 32 12.12 4.11 -5.88
CA LEU A 32 10.69 4.46 -5.77
C LEU A 32 10.19 4.03 -4.37
N LEU A 33 9.77 5.02 -3.57
CA LEU A 33 9.31 4.97 -2.17
C LEU A 33 8.28 3.87 -1.83
N PRO A 34 8.20 3.47 -0.54
CA PRO A 34 7.21 4.07 0.38
C PRO A 34 7.85 4.52 1.70
N GLY A 35 7.45 5.66 2.29
CA GLY A 35 6.26 5.67 3.13
C GLY A 35 6.60 5.09 4.51
N ALA A 36 7.15 5.92 5.40
CA ALA A 36 7.41 5.54 6.78
C ALA A 36 6.09 5.28 7.53
N ILE A 37 5.63 4.03 7.54
CA ILE A 37 4.71 3.49 8.56
C ILE A 37 5.16 2.05 8.85
N PHE A 38 5.28 1.76 10.15
CA PHE A 38 5.84 0.55 10.77
C PHE A 38 7.37 0.48 10.80
N ALA A 39 7.96 1.29 11.69
CA ALA A 39 9.04 0.76 12.52
C ALA A 39 8.41 -0.31 13.43
N GLY A 40 8.44 -1.56 12.96
CA GLY A 40 7.91 -2.73 13.65
C GLY A 40 8.78 -3.05 14.87
N ASP A 41 8.16 -2.91 16.04
CA ASP A 41 8.72 -3.23 17.35
C ASP A 41 8.91 -4.76 17.51
N SER A 42 10.09 -5.27 17.18
CA SER A 42 10.48 -6.68 17.27
C SER A 42 10.71 -7.20 18.70
N SER A 43 10.21 -6.49 19.73
CA SER A 43 10.59 -6.71 21.14
C SER A 43 9.45 -7.15 22.08
N GLN A 44 8.32 -7.64 21.57
CA GLN A 44 7.28 -8.23 22.43
C GLN A 44 7.59 -9.68 22.80
N ARG A 45 7.53 -9.98 24.11
CA ARG A 45 7.78 -11.32 24.64
C ARG A 45 6.81 -12.33 23.99
N PRO A 46 7.30 -13.41 23.34
CA PRO A 46 6.48 -14.37 22.58
C PRO A 46 5.25 -14.92 23.33
N ARG A 47 5.30 -14.99 24.66
CA ARG A 47 4.21 -15.48 25.53
C ARG A 47 2.97 -14.58 25.49
N GLN A 48 3.14 -13.25 25.55
CA GLN A 48 1.99 -12.32 25.55
C GLN A 48 1.23 -12.29 24.22
N ARG A 49 1.90 -12.65 23.12
CA ARG A 49 1.27 -12.77 21.81
C ARG A 49 0.43 -14.03 21.70
N LEU A 50 0.88 -15.14 22.30
CA LEU A 50 0.14 -16.40 22.32
C LEU A 50 -1.14 -16.30 23.16
N ASP A 51 -1.11 -15.57 24.28
CA ASP A 51 -2.29 -15.44 25.16
C ASP A 51 -3.45 -14.69 24.50
N LYS A 52 -3.14 -13.76 23.58
CA LYS A 52 -4.13 -12.96 22.84
C LYS A 52 -4.66 -13.60 21.56
N MET A 53 -4.09 -14.73 21.14
CA MET A 53 -4.53 -15.44 19.93
C MET A 53 -5.81 -16.22 20.20
N SER A 54 -6.72 -16.20 19.23
CA SER A 54 -7.89 -17.09 19.21
C SER A 54 -7.47 -18.57 19.13
N SER A 55 -8.42 -19.48 19.40
CA SER A 55 -8.19 -20.93 19.24
C SER A 55 -7.76 -21.27 17.81
N VAL A 56 -8.41 -20.67 16.81
CA VAL A 56 -8.12 -20.85 15.39
C VAL A 56 -6.72 -20.35 15.04
N GLU A 57 -6.32 -19.18 15.53
CA GLU A 57 -4.97 -18.64 15.30
C GLU A 57 -3.88 -19.50 15.93
N LYS A 58 -4.14 -20.02 17.14
CA LYS A 58 -3.22 -20.96 17.82
C LYS A 58 -3.06 -22.26 17.03
N GLU A 59 -4.13 -22.78 16.46
CA GLU A 59 -4.09 -23.98 15.63
C GLU A 59 -3.32 -23.73 14.32
N GLN A 60 -3.59 -22.62 13.64
CA GLN A 60 -2.82 -22.23 12.46
C GLN A 60 -1.32 -22.05 12.77
N LEU A 61 -0.99 -21.47 13.94
CA LEU A 61 0.39 -21.32 14.38
C LEU A 61 1.05 -22.67 14.66
N ARG A 62 0.33 -23.60 15.30
CA ARG A 62 0.81 -24.98 15.52
C ARG A 62 1.07 -25.67 14.18
N ALA A 63 0.15 -25.58 13.23
CA ALA A 63 0.32 -26.16 11.90
C ALA A 63 1.54 -25.57 11.16
N LYS A 64 1.73 -24.24 11.19
CA LYS A 64 2.91 -23.58 10.61
C LYS A 64 4.21 -24.04 11.28
N ARG A 65 4.21 -24.15 12.61
CA ARG A 65 5.37 -24.64 13.38
C ARG A 65 5.69 -26.10 13.06
N ALA A 66 4.67 -26.95 12.93
CA ALA A 66 4.86 -28.35 12.56
C ALA A 66 5.49 -28.48 11.17
N ARG A 67 4.96 -27.74 10.18
CA ARG A 67 5.55 -27.69 8.83
C ARG A 67 7.00 -27.23 8.83
N PHE A 68 7.32 -26.17 9.59
CA PHE A 68 8.70 -25.69 9.71
C PHE A 68 9.63 -26.73 10.35
N LYS A 69 9.17 -27.40 11.43
CA LYS A 69 9.95 -28.45 12.11
C LYS A 69 10.16 -29.70 11.25
N ALA A 70 9.27 -29.98 10.31
CA ALA A 70 9.38 -31.10 9.38
C ALA A 70 10.40 -30.84 8.26
N LEU A 71 10.89 -29.60 8.10
CA LEU A 71 11.93 -29.29 7.12
C LEU A 71 13.30 -29.82 7.57
N PRO A 72 14.19 -30.19 6.63
CA PRO A 72 15.59 -30.46 6.90
C PRO A 72 16.28 -29.34 7.68
N ALA A 73 17.30 -29.67 8.49
CA ALA A 73 17.94 -28.73 9.40
C ALA A 73 18.64 -27.55 8.67
N ASP A 74 19.22 -27.84 7.52
CA ASP A 74 19.80 -26.86 6.59
C ASP A 74 18.75 -25.89 6.05
N GLU A 75 17.58 -26.40 5.62
CA GLU A 75 16.48 -25.56 5.14
C GLU A 75 15.87 -24.71 6.26
N GLN A 76 15.74 -25.27 7.47
CA GLN A 76 15.33 -24.50 8.65
C GLN A 76 16.30 -23.35 8.93
N GLN A 77 17.60 -23.60 8.84
CA GLN A 77 18.62 -22.58 9.09
C GLN A 77 18.61 -21.51 7.99
N ARG A 78 18.51 -21.90 6.72
CA ARG A 78 18.37 -20.99 5.58
C ARG A 78 17.18 -20.05 5.74
N ILE A 79 16.00 -20.57 6.12
CA ILE A 79 14.80 -19.75 6.34
C ILE A 79 14.99 -18.78 7.52
N ARG A 80 15.66 -19.19 8.61
CA ARG A 80 15.96 -18.29 9.74
C ARG A 80 16.87 -17.14 9.32
N GLN A 81 17.93 -17.44 8.56
CA GLN A 81 18.85 -16.43 8.03
C GLN A 81 18.13 -15.45 7.10
N LEU A 82 17.31 -15.96 6.18
CA LEU A 82 16.51 -15.12 5.29
C LEU A 82 15.54 -14.22 6.07
N HIS A 83 14.87 -14.76 7.09
CA HIS A 83 14.00 -13.96 7.94
C HIS A 83 14.78 -12.85 8.66
N GLN A 84 15.96 -13.17 9.20
CA GLN A 84 16.82 -12.19 9.86
C GLN A 84 17.23 -11.07 8.90
N GLN A 85 17.61 -11.40 7.66
CA GLN A 85 17.96 -10.42 6.62
C GLN A 85 16.78 -9.51 6.25
N ILE A 86 15.58 -10.08 6.08
CA ILE A 86 14.38 -9.30 5.77
C ILE A 86 13.99 -8.41 6.95
N SER A 87 14.04 -8.94 8.18
CA SER A 87 13.62 -8.21 9.39
C SER A 87 14.64 -7.19 9.88
N SER A 88 15.92 -7.26 9.48
CA SER A 88 16.88 -6.20 9.74
C SER A 88 16.61 -4.93 8.95
N GLU A 89 15.85 -5.02 7.86
CA GLU A 89 15.56 -3.91 6.97
C GLU A 89 14.04 -3.66 6.86
N PRO A 90 13.50 -2.62 7.53
CA PRO A 90 12.06 -2.35 7.55
C PRO A 90 11.42 -2.23 6.15
N GLN A 91 12.17 -1.75 5.17
CA GLN A 91 11.69 -1.63 3.79
C GLN A 91 11.51 -3.00 3.12
N LEU A 92 12.44 -3.94 3.32
CA LEU A 92 12.33 -5.28 2.76
C LEU A 92 11.19 -6.07 3.40
N GLU A 93 10.98 -5.90 4.70
CA GLU A 93 9.83 -6.48 5.39
C GLU A 93 8.51 -5.98 4.78
N GLN A 94 8.38 -4.66 4.59
CA GLN A 94 7.20 -4.07 3.95
C GLN A 94 6.97 -4.58 2.53
N ILE A 95 8.02 -4.61 1.70
CA ILE A 95 7.94 -5.08 0.32
C ILE A 95 7.52 -6.56 0.28
N THR A 96 8.10 -7.39 1.16
CA THR A 96 7.77 -8.81 1.24
C THR A 96 6.30 -9.03 1.61
N HIS A 97 5.80 -8.26 2.59
CA HIS A 97 4.39 -8.30 2.98
C HIS A 97 3.46 -7.84 1.85
N ALA A 98 3.80 -6.75 1.17
CA ALA A 98 3.02 -6.23 0.04
C ALA A 98 2.98 -7.25 -1.11
N TYR A 99 4.12 -7.82 -1.46
CA TYR A 99 4.23 -8.84 -2.51
C TYR A 99 3.43 -10.09 -2.18
N PHE A 100 3.56 -10.63 -0.96
CA PHE A 100 2.79 -11.82 -0.55
C PHE A 100 1.29 -11.55 -0.50
N SER A 101 0.88 -10.36 -0.05
CA SER A 101 -0.54 -9.98 -0.03
C SER A 101 -1.10 -9.86 -1.43
N TRP A 102 -0.34 -9.29 -2.37
CA TRP A 102 -0.71 -9.23 -3.78
C TRP A 102 -0.77 -10.62 -4.43
N LEU A 103 0.21 -11.50 -4.19
CA LEU A 103 0.17 -12.86 -4.74
C LEU A 103 -1.10 -13.63 -4.38
N LYS A 104 -1.67 -13.39 -3.19
CA LYS A 104 -2.93 -14.02 -2.75
C LYS A 104 -4.15 -13.56 -3.54
N THR A 105 -4.08 -12.42 -4.22
CA THR A 105 -5.19 -11.92 -5.04
C THR A 105 -5.19 -12.56 -6.43
N LEU A 106 -4.10 -13.22 -6.83
CA LEU A 106 -3.97 -13.81 -8.16
C LEU A 106 -4.61 -15.21 -8.25
N PRO A 107 -5.11 -15.61 -9.44
CA PRO A 107 -5.46 -16.99 -9.74
C PRO A 107 -4.28 -17.95 -9.57
N ALA A 108 -4.57 -19.19 -9.18
CA ALA A 108 -3.55 -20.22 -8.92
C ALA A 108 -2.61 -20.46 -10.11
N ILE A 109 -3.15 -20.38 -11.34
CA ILE A 109 -2.38 -20.54 -12.58
C ILE A 109 -1.32 -19.44 -12.73
N GLN A 110 -1.67 -18.17 -12.48
CA GLN A 110 -0.72 -17.05 -12.53
C GLN A 110 0.34 -17.17 -11.44
N VAL A 111 -0.03 -17.65 -10.24
CA VAL A 111 0.95 -17.90 -9.17
C VAL A 111 1.92 -19.02 -9.56
N ALA A 112 1.45 -20.07 -10.23
CA ALA A 112 2.30 -21.15 -10.72
C ALA A 112 3.26 -20.67 -11.82
N GLU A 113 2.76 -19.88 -12.77
CA GLU A 113 3.56 -19.22 -13.81
C GLU A 113 4.66 -18.35 -13.19
N LEU A 114 4.33 -17.45 -12.26
CA LEU A 114 5.33 -16.60 -11.61
C LEU A 114 6.42 -17.40 -10.89
N LYS A 115 6.07 -18.57 -10.33
CA LYS A 115 7.04 -19.44 -9.65
C LYS A 115 8.01 -20.12 -10.61
N SER A 116 7.60 -20.46 -11.84
CA SER A 116 8.49 -21.09 -12.83
C SER A 116 9.44 -20.11 -13.50
N LEU A 117 9.13 -18.80 -13.47
CA LEU A 117 9.98 -17.76 -14.05
C LEU A 117 11.23 -17.44 -13.20
N SER A 118 12.32 -17.11 -13.88
CA SER A 118 13.51 -16.50 -13.27
C SER A 118 13.20 -15.11 -12.68
N THR A 119 14.02 -14.60 -11.76
CA THR A 119 13.77 -13.29 -11.11
C THR A 119 13.55 -12.13 -12.10
N PRO A 120 14.38 -11.94 -13.15
CA PRO A 120 14.16 -10.86 -14.11
C PRO A 120 12.84 -11.02 -14.88
N GLN A 121 12.54 -12.22 -15.36
CA GLN A 121 11.30 -12.52 -16.09
C GLN A 121 10.07 -12.34 -15.20
N ARG A 122 10.16 -12.77 -13.93
CA ARG A 122 9.10 -12.60 -12.94
C ARG A 122 8.77 -11.12 -12.73
N ILE A 123 9.78 -10.24 -12.67
CA ILE A 123 9.55 -8.79 -12.53
C ILE A 123 8.81 -8.23 -13.74
N VAL A 124 9.19 -8.63 -14.95
CA VAL A 124 8.49 -8.23 -16.18
C VAL A 124 7.04 -8.70 -16.14
N ARG A 125 6.81 -9.98 -15.81
CA ARG A 125 5.47 -10.56 -15.75
C ARG A 125 4.59 -9.92 -14.67
N ILE A 126 5.15 -9.58 -13.50
CA ILE A 126 4.44 -8.83 -12.46
C ILE A 126 3.97 -7.48 -12.98
N LYS A 127 4.80 -6.76 -13.74
CA LYS A 127 4.42 -5.46 -14.32
C LYS A 127 3.26 -5.60 -15.31
N GLU A 128 3.27 -6.64 -16.15
CA GLU A 128 2.17 -6.93 -17.07
C GLU A 128 0.86 -7.19 -16.33
N ILE A 129 0.87 -8.11 -15.36
CA ILE A 129 -0.32 -8.42 -14.54
C ILE A 129 -0.85 -7.17 -13.86
N ARG A 130 0.03 -6.30 -13.33
CA ARG A 130 -0.39 -5.03 -12.73
C ARG A 130 -0.98 -4.06 -13.74
N GLY A 131 -0.42 -3.99 -14.95
CA GLY A 131 -0.99 -3.20 -16.05
C GLY A 131 -2.38 -3.68 -16.45
N GLU A 132 -2.56 -4.99 -16.58
CA GLU A 132 -3.86 -5.63 -16.86
C GLU A 132 -4.88 -5.31 -15.75
N GLN A 133 -4.51 -5.46 -14.48
CA GLN A 133 -5.36 -5.14 -13.33
C GLN A 133 -5.77 -3.66 -13.32
N GLN A 134 -4.83 -2.76 -13.62
CA GLN A 134 -5.09 -1.33 -13.70
C GLN A 134 -6.06 -1.00 -14.84
N GLN A 135 -5.86 -1.58 -16.03
CA GLN A 135 -6.75 -1.36 -17.18
C GLN A 135 -8.16 -1.89 -16.92
N GLN A 136 -8.28 -3.09 -16.34
CA GLN A 136 -9.57 -3.66 -15.94
C GLN A 136 -10.30 -2.74 -14.94
N LEU A 137 -9.57 -2.18 -13.97
CA LEU A 137 -10.17 -1.23 -13.03
C LEU A 137 -10.64 0.04 -13.73
N ILE A 138 -9.85 0.62 -14.64
CA ILE A 138 -10.23 1.82 -15.40
C ILE A 138 -11.50 1.54 -16.21
N GLN A 139 -11.58 0.41 -16.91
CA GLN A 139 -12.76 0.01 -17.69
C GLN A 139 -14.02 -0.17 -16.82
N ARG A 140 -13.86 -0.73 -15.60
CA ARG A 140 -14.97 -0.86 -14.65
C ARG A 140 -15.43 0.49 -14.11
N LEU A 141 -14.50 1.40 -13.88
CA LEU A 141 -14.80 2.73 -13.34
C LEU A 141 -15.41 3.64 -14.40
N ALA A 142 -14.98 3.56 -15.66
CA ALA A 142 -15.52 4.37 -16.75
C ALA A 142 -15.62 3.59 -18.06
N SER A 143 -16.83 3.59 -18.62
CA SER A 143 -17.13 3.04 -19.95
C SER A 143 -16.35 3.76 -21.05
N LYS A 144 -16.10 5.05 -20.85
CA LYS A 144 -15.28 5.90 -21.73
C LYS A 144 -14.24 6.63 -20.87
N PRO A 145 -12.95 6.28 -20.96
CA PRO A 145 -11.91 6.99 -20.24
C PRO A 145 -11.77 8.42 -20.78
N LEU A 146 -11.39 9.34 -19.92
CA LEU A 146 -11.06 10.71 -20.32
C LEU A 146 -9.84 10.71 -21.26
N SER A 147 -9.72 11.77 -22.05
CA SER A 147 -8.45 12.01 -22.74
C SER A 147 -7.33 12.19 -21.71
N LYS A 148 -6.09 11.84 -22.06
CA LYS A 148 -4.93 12.03 -21.15
C LYS A 148 -4.81 13.47 -20.66
N LYS A 149 -5.15 14.45 -21.51
CA LYS A 149 -5.10 15.88 -21.18
C LYS A 149 -6.18 16.23 -20.16
N ASP A 150 -7.42 15.78 -20.37
CA ASP A 150 -8.53 16.03 -19.45
C ASP A 150 -8.31 15.34 -18.11
N GLY A 151 -7.80 14.09 -18.11
CA GLY A 151 -7.48 13.39 -16.87
C GLY A 151 -6.40 14.11 -16.04
N GLN A 152 -5.39 14.70 -16.69
CA GLN A 152 -4.41 15.56 -16.02
C GLN A 152 -5.03 16.84 -15.45
N ALA A 153 -5.92 17.49 -16.21
CA ALA A 153 -6.63 18.69 -15.76
C ALA A 153 -7.52 18.40 -14.55
N VAL A 154 -8.32 17.33 -14.61
CA VAL A 154 -9.16 16.85 -13.51
C VAL A 154 -8.31 16.54 -12.27
N LEU A 155 -7.21 15.82 -12.42
CA LEU A 155 -6.37 15.44 -11.28
C LEU A 155 -5.68 16.65 -10.64
N LYS A 156 -5.23 17.60 -11.46
CA LYS A 156 -4.65 18.87 -10.98
C LYS A 156 -5.71 19.68 -10.21
N TRP A 157 -6.87 19.88 -10.81
CA TRP A 157 -8.00 20.57 -10.16
C TRP A 157 -8.39 19.89 -8.85
N ALA A 158 -8.53 18.57 -8.85
CA ALA A 158 -8.95 17.82 -7.66
C ALA A 158 -7.91 17.91 -6.53
N THR A 159 -6.62 17.93 -6.88
CA THR A 159 -5.54 18.14 -5.91
C THR A 159 -5.62 19.53 -5.28
N GLN A 160 -5.85 20.57 -6.09
CA GLN A 160 -6.04 21.94 -5.59
C GLN A 160 -7.33 22.08 -4.77
N PHE A 161 -8.40 21.38 -5.17
CA PHE A 161 -9.66 21.34 -4.45
C PHE A 161 -9.48 20.77 -3.04
N VAL A 162 -8.88 19.57 -2.90
CA VAL A 162 -8.69 18.97 -1.57
C VAL A 162 -7.70 19.75 -0.70
N GLU A 163 -6.78 20.50 -1.29
CA GLU A 163 -5.88 21.40 -0.55
C GLU A 163 -6.64 22.60 0.02
N ARG A 164 -7.53 23.22 -0.75
CA ARG A 164 -8.37 24.33 -0.27
C ARG A 164 -9.32 23.89 0.83
N HIS A 165 -9.85 22.66 0.71
CA HIS A 165 -10.80 22.08 1.66
C HIS A 165 -10.15 21.17 2.70
N GLN A 166 -8.83 21.28 2.90
CA GLN A 166 -8.07 20.36 3.75
C GLN A 166 -8.67 20.26 5.14
N ASP A 167 -8.90 21.39 5.80
CA ASP A 167 -9.31 21.40 7.20
C ASP A 167 -10.72 20.81 7.37
N GLU A 168 -11.63 21.13 6.45
CA GLU A 168 -12.96 20.52 6.42
C GLU A 168 -12.88 18.99 6.19
N ILE A 169 -11.99 18.53 5.32
CA ILE A 169 -11.78 17.10 5.07
C ILE A 169 -11.22 16.40 6.31
N LEU A 170 -10.24 17.02 6.98
CA LEU A 170 -9.58 16.43 8.15
C LEU A 170 -10.52 16.31 9.35
N THR A 171 -11.47 17.24 9.53
CA THR A 171 -12.49 17.12 10.60
C THR A 171 -13.40 15.90 10.44
N LYS A 172 -13.56 15.39 9.21
CA LYS A 172 -14.32 14.16 8.93
C LYS A 172 -13.48 12.89 9.07
N PHE A 173 -12.17 13.02 9.27
CA PHE A 173 -11.29 11.87 9.46
C PHE A 173 -11.26 11.43 10.92
N SER A 174 -11.02 10.14 11.15
CA SER A 174 -10.70 9.65 12.48
C SER A 174 -9.33 10.17 12.93
N THR A 175 -9.12 10.25 14.25
CA THR A 175 -7.85 10.72 14.84
C THR A 175 -6.62 9.96 14.34
N ASP A 176 -6.76 8.68 13.99
CA ASP A 176 -5.66 7.89 13.44
C ASP A 176 -5.31 8.28 12.00
N LEU A 177 -6.29 8.64 11.19
CA LEU A 177 -6.09 9.12 9.81
C LEU A 177 -5.49 10.52 9.80
N GLU A 178 -5.99 11.40 10.65
CA GLU A 178 -5.42 12.74 10.86
C GLU A 178 -3.96 12.65 11.33
N ARG A 179 -3.67 11.80 12.33
CA ARG A 179 -2.29 11.55 12.77
C ARG A 179 -1.41 11.05 11.61
N ARG A 180 -1.93 10.13 10.79
CA ARG A 180 -1.22 9.62 9.61
C ARG A 180 -0.94 10.73 8.59
N TYR A 181 -1.90 11.62 8.36
CA TYR A 181 -1.73 12.79 7.50
C TYR A 181 -0.53 13.64 7.93
N HIS A 182 -0.45 13.96 9.23
CA HIS A 182 0.65 14.79 9.78
C HIS A 182 2.00 14.07 9.80
N GLN A 183 2.03 12.74 9.83
CA GLN A 183 3.27 11.95 9.78
C GLN A 183 3.93 11.93 8.39
N ILE A 184 3.18 12.22 7.32
CA ILE A 184 3.71 12.22 5.96
C ILE A 184 4.57 13.47 5.75
N ARG A 185 5.89 13.32 5.80
CA ARG A 185 6.84 14.45 5.67
C ARG A 185 6.85 15.10 4.29
N ASN A 186 6.74 14.30 3.23
CA ASN A 186 6.80 14.79 1.86
C ASN A 186 5.47 15.44 1.45
N SER A 187 5.49 16.72 1.09
CA SER A 187 4.29 17.49 0.73
C SER A 187 3.54 16.88 -0.46
N GLY A 188 4.24 16.41 -1.50
CA GLY A 188 3.62 15.76 -2.66
C GLY A 188 2.97 14.41 -2.33
N GLN A 189 3.56 13.62 -1.43
CA GLN A 189 2.91 12.41 -0.92
C GLN A 189 1.70 12.74 -0.05
N ARG A 190 1.81 13.78 0.78
CA ARG A 190 0.75 14.23 1.66
C ARG A 190 -0.49 14.66 0.87
N LYS A 191 -0.28 15.46 -0.19
CA LYS A 191 -1.34 15.89 -1.13
C LYS A 191 -2.02 14.71 -1.83
N ARG A 192 -1.23 13.77 -2.36
CA ARG A 192 -1.77 12.54 -2.99
C ARG A 192 -2.55 11.69 -2.02
N TRP A 193 -2.04 11.54 -0.80
CA TRP A 193 -2.73 10.79 0.25
C TRP A 193 -4.05 11.46 0.64
N LEU A 194 -4.06 12.78 0.81
CA LEU A 194 -5.27 13.54 1.13
C LEU A 194 -6.31 13.42 0.02
N LEU A 195 -5.90 13.64 -1.22
CA LEU A 195 -6.75 13.46 -2.40
C LEU A 195 -7.39 12.08 -2.38
N HIS A 196 -6.57 11.04 -2.27
CA HIS A 196 -7.07 9.67 -2.27
C HIS A 196 -8.02 9.40 -1.09
N ALA A 197 -7.64 9.78 0.13
CA ALA A 197 -8.43 9.55 1.33
C ALA A 197 -9.78 10.29 1.29
N ALA A 198 -9.79 11.53 0.80
CA ALA A 198 -10.99 12.36 0.70
C ALA A 198 -12.03 11.74 -0.25
N TRP A 199 -11.58 11.26 -1.42
CA TRP A 199 -12.48 10.74 -2.46
C TRP A 199 -12.91 9.28 -2.23
N GLN A 200 -12.09 8.46 -1.58
CA GLN A 200 -12.48 7.11 -1.17
C GLN A 200 -13.50 7.12 -0.04
N ARG A 201 -13.29 7.95 0.99
CA ARG A 201 -14.15 7.99 2.17
C ARG A 201 -15.33 8.94 2.07
N HIS A 202 -15.58 9.50 0.88
CA HIS A 202 -16.64 10.50 0.68
C HIS A 202 -16.51 11.72 1.61
N ALA A 203 -15.30 12.00 2.11
CA ALA A 203 -15.04 13.12 3.02
C ALA A 203 -14.85 14.44 2.28
N ALA A 204 -14.51 14.40 0.99
CA ALA A 204 -14.43 15.57 0.15
C ALA A 204 -15.78 16.34 0.17
N PRO A 205 -15.78 17.66 0.46
CA PRO A 205 -17.00 18.45 0.34
C PRO A 205 -17.54 18.46 -1.08
N MET A 206 -18.79 18.90 -1.21
CA MET A 206 -19.38 19.12 -2.51
C MET A 206 -18.71 20.33 -3.18
N PRO A 207 -18.16 20.21 -4.40
CA PRO A 207 -17.68 21.38 -5.13
C PRO A 207 -18.82 22.37 -5.37
N SER A 208 -18.56 23.64 -5.09
CA SER A 208 -19.47 24.74 -5.41
C SER A 208 -19.62 24.91 -6.94
N GLY A 209 -20.68 25.59 -7.39
CA GLY A 209 -20.89 25.88 -8.81
C GLY A 209 -19.69 26.58 -9.45
N HIS A 210 -19.07 27.52 -8.73
CA HIS A 210 -17.85 28.20 -9.17
C HIS A 210 -16.66 27.23 -9.32
N GLU A 211 -16.47 26.29 -8.40
CA GLU A 211 -15.37 25.31 -8.50
C GLU A 211 -15.59 24.30 -9.62
N ILE A 212 -16.85 23.95 -9.91
CA ILE A 212 -17.22 23.15 -11.08
C ILE A 212 -16.91 23.93 -12.37
N GLN A 213 -17.22 25.23 -12.41
CA GLN A 213 -16.88 26.08 -13.55
C GLN A 213 -15.37 26.17 -13.77
N GLN A 214 -14.58 26.32 -12.70
CA GLN A 214 -13.11 26.29 -12.78
C GLN A 214 -12.57 24.99 -13.39
N LEU A 215 -13.21 23.85 -13.11
CA LEU A 215 -12.87 22.59 -13.77
C LEU A 215 -13.29 22.62 -15.24
N PHE A 216 -14.52 23.03 -15.50
CA PHE A 216 -15.12 23.10 -16.84
C PHE A 216 -14.25 23.87 -17.84
N ASP A 217 -13.71 25.02 -17.44
CA ASP A 217 -12.88 25.88 -18.29
C ASP A 217 -11.53 25.24 -18.68
N GLN A 218 -11.11 24.19 -17.97
CA GLN A 218 -9.85 23.47 -18.24
C GLN A 218 -10.06 22.20 -19.08
N LEU A 219 -11.30 21.81 -19.33
CA LEU A 219 -11.66 20.59 -20.04
C LEU A 219 -11.75 20.80 -21.56
N SER A 220 -11.55 19.72 -22.31
CA SER A 220 -11.82 19.69 -23.74
C SER A 220 -13.31 19.85 -24.04
N PRO A 221 -13.69 20.30 -25.26
CA PRO A 221 -15.11 20.44 -25.65
C PRO A 221 -15.92 19.15 -25.46
N ALA A 222 -15.31 17.98 -25.69
CA ALA A 222 -15.98 16.70 -25.50
C ALA A 222 -16.32 16.42 -24.02
N ALA A 223 -15.39 16.71 -23.10
CA ALA A 223 -15.62 16.53 -21.67
C ALA A 223 -16.56 17.63 -21.12
N GLN A 224 -16.48 18.85 -21.65
CA GLN A 224 -17.42 19.92 -21.38
C GLN A 224 -18.85 19.52 -21.74
N GLN A 225 -19.06 18.95 -22.93
CA GLN A 225 -20.36 18.48 -23.38
C GLN A 225 -20.93 17.38 -22.47
N GLU A 226 -20.09 16.42 -22.02
CA GLU A 226 -20.52 15.39 -21.07
C GLU A 226 -21.00 16.00 -19.75
N LEU A 227 -20.29 17.01 -19.22
CA LEU A 227 -20.66 17.66 -17.97
C LEU A 227 -21.89 18.57 -18.11
N GLN A 228 -22.08 19.20 -19.27
CA GLN A 228 -23.24 20.05 -19.57
C GLN A 228 -24.52 19.25 -19.81
N ALA A 229 -24.41 18.05 -20.38
CA ALA A 229 -25.56 17.18 -20.64
C ALA A 229 -26.28 16.75 -19.34
N LEU A 230 -25.59 16.81 -18.21
CA LEU A 230 -26.14 16.50 -16.89
C LEU A 230 -26.84 17.75 -16.33
N GLN A 231 -28.12 17.64 -15.98
CA GLN A 231 -28.86 18.76 -15.39
C GLN A 231 -28.75 18.76 -13.86
N GLU A 232 -28.77 17.57 -13.25
CA GLU A 232 -28.79 17.42 -11.81
C GLU A 232 -27.40 17.63 -11.18
N PRO A 233 -27.26 18.48 -10.13
CA PRO A 233 -25.99 18.68 -9.42
C PRO A 233 -25.40 17.37 -8.86
N GLY A 234 -26.27 16.44 -8.47
CA GLY A 234 -25.87 15.12 -7.97
C GLY A 234 -25.19 14.25 -9.04
N GLU A 235 -25.62 14.34 -10.29
CA GLU A 235 -25.04 13.57 -11.40
C GLU A 235 -23.67 14.11 -11.80
N LYS A 236 -23.54 15.44 -11.90
CA LYS A 236 -22.25 16.11 -12.14
C LYS A 236 -21.21 15.68 -11.10
N LYS A 237 -21.62 15.58 -9.84
CA LYS A 237 -20.76 15.09 -8.75
C LYS A 237 -20.24 13.68 -9.02
N GLN A 238 -21.12 12.76 -9.41
CA GLN A 238 -20.75 11.37 -9.65
C GLN A 238 -19.78 11.25 -10.83
N VAL A 239 -20.01 12.01 -11.89
CA VAL A 239 -19.13 12.05 -13.06
C VAL A 239 -17.76 12.63 -12.70
N ILE A 240 -17.70 13.77 -12.00
CA ILE A 240 -16.43 14.35 -11.53
C ILE A 240 -15.69 13.36 -10.64
N ARG A 241 -16.38 12.71 -9.70
CA ARG A 241 -15.77 11.71 -8.81
C ARG A 241 -15.19 10.54 -9.60
N ARG A 242 -15.92 10.02 -10.58
CA ARG A 242 -15.46 8.96 -11.48
C ARG A 242 -14.22 9.39 -12.26
N TRP A 243 -14.22 10.61 -12.80
CA TRP A 243 -13.08 11.17 -13.52
C TRP A 243 -11.85 11.33 -12.62
N VAL A 244 -12.03 11.79 -11.38
CA VAL A 244 -10.93 11.88 -10.40
C VAL A 244 -10.38 10.49 -10.08
N GLN A 245 -11.24 9.51 -9.81
CA GLN A 245 -10.82 8.14 -9.50
C GLN A 245 -10.07 7.50 -10.66
N THR A 246 -10.60 7.58 -11.88
CA THR A 246 -9.96 7.02 -13.09
C THR A 246 -8.63 7.70 -13.38
N SER A 247 -8.58 9.03 -13.35
CA SER A 247 -7.34 9.79 -13.58
C SER A 247 -6.28 9.50 -12.50
N PHE A 248 -6.71 9.28 -11.25
CA PHE A 248 -5.80 8.88 -10.18
C PHE A 248 -5.23 7.48 -10.43
N VAL A 249 -6.08 6.51 -10.76
CA VAL A 249 -5.67 5.13 -11.09
C VAL A 249 -4.70 5.12 -12.27
N GLU A 250 -5.02 5.86 -13.33
CA GLU A 250 -4.16 6.01 -14.51
C GLU A 250 -2.78 6.57 -14.18
N ARG A 251 -2.73 7.60 -13.33
CA ARG A 251 -1.49 8.30 -13.01
C ARG A 251 -0.62 7.57 -11.99
N PHE A 252 -1.23 6.94 -10.99
CA PHE A 252 -0.53 6.44 -9.80
C PHE A 252 -0.57 4.91 -9.65
N GLY A 253 -1.33 4.23 -10.51
CA GLY A 253 -1.55 2.80 -10.44
C GLY A 253 -2.49 2.39 -9.30
N THR A 254 -2.76 1.09 -9.22
CA THR A 254 -3.64 0.51 -8.19
C THR A 254 -2.96 0.36 -6.84
N ASP A 255 -1.63 0.35 -6.79
CA ASP A 255 -0.87 0.13 -5.55
C ASP A 255 -0.85 1.34 -4.62
N GLN A 256 -1.03 2.55 -5.17
CA GLN A 256 -1.15 3.79 -4.39
C GLN A 256 -2.58 4.08 -3.96
N LEU A 257 -3.54 3.33 -4.49
CA LEU A 257 -4.86 3.27 -3.88
C LEU A 257 -4.67 2.50 -2.56
N LEU A 258 -5.25 2.99 -1.45
CA LEU A 258 -5.52 2.13 -0.30
C LEU A 258 -6.12 0.84 -0.85
N PRO A 259 -5.66 -0.34 -0.39
CA PRO A 259 -5.97 -1.61 -1.05
C PRO A 259 -7.48 -1.68 -1.24
N ILE A 260 -7.93 -1.56 -2.50
CA ILE A 260 -9.34 -1.72 -2.80
C ILE A 260 -9.61 -3.17 -2.42
N ALA A 261 -10.40 -3.36 -1.37
CA ALA A 261 -10.73 -4.68 -0.90
C ALA A 261 -11.35 -5.43 -2.08
N ASN A 262 -10.66 -6.47 -2.55
CA ASN A 262 -11.26 -7.33 -3.56
C ASN A 262 -12.43 -8.11 -2.94
N GLU A 263 -13.27 -8.69 -3.77
CA GLU A 263 -14.49 -9.38 -3.32
C GLU A 263 -14.19 -10.49 -2.29
N LYS A 264 -13.06 -11.19 -2.43
CA LYS A 264 -12.60 -12.18 -1.44
C LYS A 264 -12.19 -11.54 -0.11
N GLN A 265 -11.60 -10.35 -0.12
CA GLN A 265 -11.24 -9.60 1.08
C GLN A 265 -12.47 -9.03 1.77
N LEU A 266 -13.46 -8.56 1.01
CA LEU A 266 -14.74 -8.09 1.53
C LEU A 266 -15.57 -9.25 2.11
N ASP A 267 -15.64 -10.39 1.42
CA ASP A 267 -16.31 -11.60 1.91
C ASP A 267 -15.62 -12.15 3.18
N GLY A 268 -14.29 -12.24 3.17
CA GLY A 268 -13.53 -12.60 4.36
C GLY A 268 -13.74 -11.62 5.52
N PHE A 269 -13.77 -10.31 5.24
CA PHE A 269 -14.06 -9.28 6.23
C PHE A 269 -15.48 -9.41 6.80
N TYR A 270 -16.47 -9.60 5.93
CA TYR A 270 -17.85 -9.84 6.33
C TYR A 270 -17.93 -11.07 7.25
N ARG A 271 -17.36 -12.21 6.84
CA ARG A 271 -17.42 -13.47 7.61
C ARG A 271 -16.66 -13.40 8.93
N GLU A 272 -15.43 -12.88 8.93
CA GLU A 272 -14.47 -13.06 10.01
C GLU A 272 -14.30 -11.84 10.91
N SER A 273 -14.61 -10.63 10.45
CA SER A 273 -14.28 -9.38 11.15
C SER A 273 -15.48 -8.57 11.63
N LEU A 274 -16.67 -8.77 11.07
CA LEU A 274 -17.88 -8.05 11.50
C LEU A 274 -18.52 -8.71 12.72
N THR A 275 -19.02 -7.88 13.64
CA THR A 275 -19.85 -8.33 14.77
C THR A 275 -21.19 -8.85 14.26
N ARG A 276 -21.92 -9.58 15.12
CA ARG A 276 -23.26 -10.07 14.80
C ARG A 276 -24.20 -8.91 14.42
N ASP A 277 -24.20 -7.84 15.20
CA ASP A 277 -25.06 -6.67 14.96
C ASP A 277 -24.72 -5.96 13.64
N GLN A 278 -23.43 -5.88 13.29
CA GLN A 278 -22.99 -5.29 12.01
C GLN A 278 -23.41 -6.14 10.82
N LYS A 279 -23.33 -7.47 10.94
CA LYS A 279 -23.83 -8.40 9.91
C LYS A 279 -25.33 -8.28 9.75
N GLU A 280 -26.08 -8.33 10.85
CA GLU A 280 -27.54 -8.18 10.84
C GLU A 280 -27.98 -6.83 10.27
N HIS A 281 -27.21 -5.75 10.47
CA HIS A 281 -27.45 -4.47 9.83
C HIS A 281 -27.23 -4.54 8.31
N LEU A 282 -26.07 -5.05 7.87
CA LEU A 282 -25.76 -5.18 6.45
C LEU A 282 -26.78 -6.06 5.73
N ASP A 283 -27.20 -7.18 6.32
CA ASP A 283 -28.13 -8.14 5.72
C ASP A 283 -29.53 -7.56 5.46
N ARG A 284 -29.87 -6.44 6.12
CA ARG A 284 -31.11 -5.69 5.89
C ARG A 284 -31.01 -4.69 4.73
N LEU A 285 -29.80 -4.41 4.24
CA LEU A 285 -29.57 -3.46 3.16
C LEU A 285 -29.74 -4.13 1.78
N PRO A 286 -30.34 -3.46 0.80
CA PRO A 286 -30.39 -3.93 -0.58
C PRO A 286 -28.99 -3.99 -1.20
N GLY A 287 -28.75 -4.87 -2.18
CA GLY A 287 -27.40 -5.29 -2.61
C GLY A 287 -26.40 -4.17 -2.93
N ALA A 288 -26.82 -3.08 -3.56
CA ALA A 288 -25.94 -1.94 -3.84
C ALA A 288 -25.55 -1.17 -2.56
N GLU A 289 -26.48 -1.04 -1.61
CA GLU A 289 -26.24 -0.42 -0.31
C GLU A 289 -25.43 -1.35 0.61
N PHE A 290 -25.70 -2.65 0.58
CA PHE A 290 -24.89 -3.68 1.25
C PHE A 290 -23.41 -3.54 0.87
N GLN A 291 -23.12 -3.50 -0.43
CA GLN A 291 -21.73 -3.42 -0.91
C GLN A 291 -21.07 -2.10 -0.54
N ARG A 292 -21.79 -0.98 -0.66
CA ARG A 292 -21.28 0.34 -0.25
C ARG A 292 -21.00 0.37 1.25
N GLU A 293 -21.90 -0.14 2.08
CA GLU A 293 -21.77 -0.10 3.54
C GLU A 293 -20.71 -1.09 4.03
N LEU A 294 -20.61 -2.28 3.43
CA LEU A 294 -19.54 -3.24 3.69
C LEU A 294 -18.16 -2.65 3.37
N GLN A 295 -18.04 -1.95 2.23
CA GLN A 295 -16.83 -1.22 1.88
C GLN A 295 -16.55 -0.08 2.86
N GLN A 296 -17.57 0.70 3.24
CA GLN A 296 -17.42 1.74 4.25
C GLN A 296 -16.92 1.15 5.57
N LEU A 297 -17.51 0.08 6.10
CA LEU A 297 -17.06 -0.59 7.31
C LEU A 297 -15.63 -1.13 7.16
N PHE A 298 -15.27 -1.66 5.98
CA PHE A 298 -13.91 -2.13 5.70
C PHE A 298 -12.89 -0.99 5.77
N TYR A 299 -13.17 0.18 5.18
CA TYR A 299 -12.25 1.32 5.11
C TYR A 299 -12.31 2.27 6.31
N ASN A 300 -13.48 2.39 6.95
CA ASN A 300 -13.74 3.19 8.13
C ASN A 300 -13.46 2.42 9.41
N ARG A 301 -13.10 1.13 9.31
CA ARG A 301 -12.48 0.40 10.40
C ARG A 301 -11.40 1.33 10.97
N PRO A 302 -11.55 1.88 12.20
CA PRO A 302 -10.43 2.51 12.87
C PRO A 302 -9.43 1.39 12.91
N HIS A 303 -8.34 1.46 12.10
CA HIS A 303 -7.48 0.31 11.78
C HIS A 303 -7.51 -0.54 13.03
N MET A 304 -8.30 -1.63 13.05
CA MET A 304 -8.07 -2.55 14.14
C MET A 304 -6.65 -2.90 13.80
N PRO A 305 -5.70 -2.57 14.68
CA PRO A 305 -4.37 -3.02 14.39
C PRO A 305 -4.56 -4.51 14.12
N GLN A 306 -4.01 -5.04 13.02
CA GLN A 306 -3.71 -6.48 12.98
C GLN A 306 -3.37 -6.86 14.41
N PRO A 307 -4.14 -7.73 15.08
CA PRO A 307 -4.33 -7.74 16.53
C PRO A 307 -3.11 -7.14 17.19
N ALA A 308 -3.20 -5.86 17.58
CA ALA A 308 -2.01 -5.08 17.93
C ALA A 308 -1.23 -5.93 18.92
N GLY A 309 0.00 -6.24 18.55
CA GLY A 309 1.00 -6.47 19.56
C GLY A 309 0.81 -5.38 20.64
N PRO A 310 0.70 -5.72 21.93
CA PRO A 310 0.29 -4.79 22.99
C PRO A 310 0.78 -3.34 22.86
N ARG A 311 -0.18 -2.41 22.86
CA ARG A 311 0.06 -0.97 22.98
C ARG A 311 0.86 -0.69 24.26
N ARG A 312 1.98 0.02 24.09
CA ARG A 312 2.89 0.48 25.14
C ARG A 312 2.17 1.52 26.01
N HIS A 313 1.94 1.19 27.28
CA HIS A 313 1.65 2.22 28.28
C HIS A 313 2.94 2.97 28.59
N PHE A 314 2.97 4.28 28.32
CA PHE A 314 3.97 5.16 28.89
C PHE A 314 3.84 5.08 30.41
N ARG A 315 4.87 4.55 31.06
CA ARG A 315 4.96 4.44 32.51
C ARG A 315 5.08 5.86 33.09
N ARG A 316 3.98 6.35 33.67
CA ARG A 316 4.00 7.41 34.68
C ARG A 316 5.00 6.97 35.76
N LYS A 317 6.04 7.77 36.02
CA LYS A 317 7.02 7.52 37.09
C LYS A 317 6.29 7.53 38.44
N GLY A 318 6.06 6.34 39.01
CA GLY A 318 5.75 6.13 40.43
C GLY A 318 7.03 5.90 41.26
N PRO A 319 6.94 5.96 42.59
CA PRO A 319 8.03 6.40 43.46
C PRO A 319 9.18 5.39 43.57
N ARG A 320 10.40 5.92 43.70
CA ARG A 320 11.61 5.14 43.97
C ARG A 320 11.54 4.60 45.41
N HIS A 321 11.48 3.28 45.55
CA HIS A 321 11.83 2.63 46.81
C HIS A 321 13.34 2.81 47.05
N HIS A 322 13.68 3.50 48.14
CA HIS A 322 15.02 3.47 48.71
C HIS A 322 15.28 2.10 49.35
N PRO A 323 16.46 1.50 49.19
CA PRO A 323 16.85 0.34 49.97
C PRO A 323 17.16 0.74 51.42
N PRO A 324 16.93 -0.15 52.40
CA PRO A 324 17.17 0.17 53.81
C PRO A 324 18.67 0.32 54.07
N ARG A 325 19.01 1.41 54.75
CA ARG A 325 20.33 1.67 55.34
C ARG A 325 20.59 0.56 56.37
N ARG A 326 21.70 -0.16 56.23
CA ARG A 326 22.26 -0.98 57.31
C ARG A 326 22.85 -0.04 58.35
N ASP A 327 22.34 -0.13 59.57
CA ASP A 327 22.93 0.47 60.75
C ASP A 327 24.31 -0.12 61.00
N ARG A 328 25.27 0.76 61.25
CA ARG A 328 26.63 0.44 61.67
C ARG A 328 26.67 0.64 63.19
N PRO A 329 27.13 -0.34 63.99
CA PRO A 329 27.16 -0.20 65.44
C PRO A 329 28.24 0.82 65.87
N PRO A 330 28.03 1.50 67.02
CA PRO A 330 28.92 2.54 67.51
C PRO A 330 30.17 1.95 68.20
N ASN A 331 31.26 2.71 68.14
CA ASN A 331 32.32 2.68 69.16
C ASN A 331 31.92 3.57 70.33
#